data_AF-A0A151TQ11-F1
#
_entry.id   AF-A0A151TQ11-F1
#
_cell.length_a   1.000
_cell.length_b   1.000
_cell.length_c   1.000
_cell.angle_alpha   90.00
_cell.angle_beta   90.00
_cell.angle_gamma   90.00
#
_symmetry.space_group_name_H-M   'P 1'
#
loop_
_entity.id
_entity.type
_entity.pdbx_description
1 polymer ?
#
loop_
_entity_poly.entity_id
_entity_poly.type
_entity_poly.pdbx_seq_one_letter_code
_entity_poly.pdbx_strand_id
1 'polypeptide(L)'
;MRKAASREYSSDNYLYCPRAVDLQYKDLRHFQWHWEKGEPVVVSNVLECTSGLSWEPLVMWRACRQMINTKREQHLDVKAIDCLDWCEGEINIHQFFTGYTKGRKDWLNWPQILKLKDWPPSNLFEERLPRHCAEFISSLPFKEYTDPHVGSLNLAVKLPKSCIKPDMGPKTYIAYGFPQELGRGDSVTKLHCDMSDAVCSVSFFSLAYYFRRTF
;
A
#
# COMPACT_ATOMS: atom_id res chain seq x y z
N MET A 1 18.09 12.78 4.52
CA MET A 1 18.51 11.93 3.38
C MET A 1 18.68 10.51 3.85
N ARG A 2 18.35 9.51 3.02
CA ARG A 2 18.52 8.07 3.31
C ARG A 2 19.34 7.41 2.20
N LYS A 3 20.33 6.60 2.55
CA LYS A 3 21.11 5.84 1.57
C LYS A 3 20.22 4.76 0.92
N ALA A 4 20.15 4.74 -0.40
CA ALA A 4 19.34 3.82 -1.20
C ALA A 4 20.17 2.92 -2.13
N ALA A 5 21.41 3.32 -2.45
CA ALA A 5 22.34 2.52 -3.26
C ALA A 5 23.79 2.72 -2.79
N SER A 6 24.70 1.90 -3.35
CA SER A 6 26.15 1.99 -3.13
C SER A 6 26.90 1.90 -4.47
N ARG A 7 26.49 2.74 -5.44
CA ARG A 7 27.13 2.82 -6.77
C ARG A 7 28.36 3.71 -6.69
N GLU A 8 29.47 3.24 -7.23
CA GLU A 8 30.68 4.07 -7.35
C GLU A 8 30.44 5.25 -8.30
N TYR A 9 31.01 6.41 -7.97
CA TYR A 9 30.96 7.64 -8.78
C TYR A 9 29.56 8.21 -9.07
N SER A 10 28.53 7.85 -8.29
CA SER A 10 27.19 8.39 -8.46
C SER A 10 26.74 9.30 -7.29
N SER A 11 26.09 10.41 -7.63
CA SER A 11 25.49 11.33 -6.65
C SER A 11 24.05 10.98 -6.27
N ASP A 12 23.43 9.97 -6.93
CA ASP A 12 22.04 9.55 -6.73
C ASP A 12 21.86 8.44 -5.66
N ASN A 13 22.93 8.13 -4.91
CA ASN A 13 22.92 7.08 -3.89
C ASN A 13 22.00 7.39 -2.69
N TYR A 14 21.48 8.61 -2.59
CA TYR A 14 20.69 9.08 -1.46
C TYR A 14 19.34 9.62 -1.90
N LEU A 15 18.29 9.19 -1.22
CA LEU A 15 16.93 9.70 -1.42
C LEU A 15 16.58 10.74 -0.36
N TYR A 16 15.75 11.71 -0.76
CA TYR A 16 15.10 12.59 0.18
C TYR A 16 14.19 11.79 1.10
N CYS A 17 14.42 11.94 2.40
CA CYS A 17 13.77 11.11 3.40
C CYS A 17 13.44 11.88 4.67
N PRO A 18 12.41 12.77 4.65
CA PRO A 18 11.95 13.45 5.86
C PRO A 18 11.17 12.49 6.78
N ARG A 19 10.96 12.93 8.02
CA ARG A 19 10.02 12.30 8.97
C ARG A 19 8.69 13.02 8.92
N ALA A 20 7.58 12.29 8.93
CA ALA A 20 6.24 12.83 8.79
C ALA A 20 5.91 13.87 9.88
N VAL A 21 6.30 13.59 11.13
CA VAL A 21 6.07 14.46 12.29
C VAL A 21 6.82 15.79 12.24
N ASP A 22 7.89 15.86 11.44
CA ASP A 22 8.77 17.03 11.35
C ASP A 22 8.47 17.89 10.10
N LEU A 23 7.47 17.53 9.30
CA LEU A 23 7.16 18.20 8.04
C LEU A 23 6.70 19.66 8.26
N GLN A 24 7.39 20.58 7.60
CA GLN A 24 7.08 22.01 7.55
C GLN A 24 6.77 22.45 6.12
N TYR A 25 6.26 23.66 5.95
CA TYR A 25 5.96 24.23 4.64
C TYR A 25 7.18 24.25 3.67
N LYS A 26 8.39 24.46 4.19
CA LYS A 26 9.63 24.40 3.38
C LYS A 26 9.88 23.01 2.78
N ASP A 27 9.43 21.95 3.46
CA ASP A 27 9.63 20.57 3.02
C ASP A 27 8.75 20.22 1.82
N LEU A 28 7.63 20.92 1.63
CA LEU A 28 6.83 20.83 0.41
C LEU A 28 7.63 21.31 -0.81
N ARG A 29 8.35 22.44 -0.69
CA ARG A 29 9.20 22.94 -1.81
C ARG A 29 10.35 22.00 -2.11
N HIS A 30 10.94 21.41 -1.07
CA HIS A 30 12.00 20.41 -1.24
C HIS A 30 11.47 19.14 -1.91
N PHE A 31 10.29 18.67 -1.50
CA PHE A 31 9.57 17.60 -2.18
C PHE A 31 9.35 17.96 -3.66
N GLN A 32 8.83 19.14 -3.97
CA GLN A 32 8.60 19.60 -5.35
C GLN A 32 9.88 19.61 -6.18
N TRP A 33 11.01 20.05 -5.62
CA TRP A 33 12.31 20.04 -6.32
C TRP A 33 12.77 18.63 -6.72
N HIS A 34 12.58 17.63 -5.85
CA HIS A 34 12.84 16.23 -6.19
C HIS A 34 11.82 15.69 -7.20
N TRP A 35 10.55 16.05 -7.00
CA TRP A 35 9.43 15.57 -7.81
C TRP A 35 9.45 16.06 -9.25
N GLU A 36 9.92 17.29 -9.49
CA GLU A 36 10.13 17.87 -10.82
C GLU A 36 11.18 17.10 -11.62
N LYS A 37 12.15 16.48 -10.95
CA LYS A 37 13.21 15.66 -11.56
C LYS A 37 12.82 14.20 -11.77
N GLY A 38 11.64 13.80 -11.30
CA GLY A 38 11.21 12.40 -11.29
C GLY A 38 11.92 11.53 -10.24
N GLU A 39 12.50 12.15 -9.21
CA GLU A 39 13.18 11.43 -8.13
C GLU A 39 12.14 10.95 -7.08
N PRO A 40 12.21 9.68 -6.63
CA PRO A 40 11.30 9.20 -5.60
C PRO A 40 11.64 9.80 -4.23
N VAL A 41 10.60 10.02 -3.42
CA VAL A 41 10.72 10.55 -2.05
C VAL A 41 10.17 9.55 -1.05
N VAL A 42 10.87 9.36 0.07
CA VAL A 42 10.44 8.45 1.14
C VAL A 42 10.06 9.27 2.36
N VAL A 43 8.81 9.23 2.82
CA VAL A 43 8.46 9.86 4.11
C VAL A 43 8.39 8.79 5.19
N SER A 44 9.22 8.95 6.21
CA SER A 44 9.33 8.00 7.33
C SER A 44 8.34 8.34 8.45
N ASN A 45 7.92 7.32 9.21
CA ASN A 45 7.12 7.47 10.43
C ASN A 45 5.73 8.10 10.22
N VAL A 46 5.08 7.86 9.08
CA VAL A 46 3.74 8.41 8.75
C VAL A 46 2.63 8.02 9.74
N LEU A 47 2.75 6.88 10.42
CA LEU A 47 1.78 6.41 11.41
C LEU A 47 1.86 7.16 12.76
N GLU A 48 2.96 7.85 13.06
CA GLU A 48 3.05 8.69 14.26
C GLU A 48 2.10 9.90 14.20
N CYS A 49 1.60 10.22 13.00
CA CYS A 49 0.65 11.30 12.76
C CYS A 49 -0.82 10.85 12.82
N THR A 50 -1.10 9.57 13.11
CA THR A 50 -2.46 9.00 13.05
C THR A 50 -3.05 8.68 14.42
N SER A 51 -4.27 8.15 14.45
CA SER A 51 -4.99 7.79 15.68
C SER A 51 -4.51 6.49 16.35
N GLY A 52 -3.48 5.84 15.80
CA GLY A 52 -2.85 4.64 16.37
C GLY A 52 -3.68 3.36 16.20
N LEU A 53 -4.49 3.27 15.14
CA LEU A 53 -5.25 2.07 14.85
C LEU A 53 -4.30 0.97 14.33
N SER A 54 -4.53 -0.26 14.81
CA SER A 54 -3.62 -1.37 14.52
C SER A 54 -3.87 -1.96 13.14
N TRP A 55 -2.77 -2.19 12.43
CA TRP A 55 -2.71 -2.82 11.11
C TRP A 55 -2.27 -4.29 11.19
N GLU A 56 -2.19 -4.86 12.40
CA GLU A 56 -1.76 -6.25 12.59
C GLU A 56 -2.65 -7.24 11.81
N PRO A 57 -2.10 -8.36 11.30
CA PRO A 57 -2.82 -9.33 10.48
C PRO A 57 -4.15 -9.80 11.06
N LEU A 58 -4.17 -10.19 12.33
CA LEU A 58 -5.38 -10.69 12.97
C LEU A 58 -6.36 -9.58 13.35
N VAL A 59 -5.89 -8.33 13.48
CA VAL A 59 -6.76 -7.15 13.63
C VAL A 59 -7.45 -6.84 12.31
N MET A 60 -6.70 -6.83 11.20
CA MET A 60 -7.25 -6.64 9.86
C MET A 60 -8.27 -7.72 9.49
N TRP A 61 -7.96 -8.99 9.78
CA TRP A 61 -8.91 -10.09 9.61
C TRP A 61 -10.23 -9.85 10.36
N ARG A 62 -10.16 -9.45 11.63
CA ARG A 62 -11.35 -9.18 12.46
C ARG A 62 -12.17 -8.00 11.93
N ALA A 63 -11.50 -6.92 11.51
CA ALA A 63 -12.15 -5.76 10.93
C ALA A 63 -12.98 -6.15 9.69
N CYS A 64 -12.45 -7.03 8.84
CA CYS A 64 -13.19 -7.52 7.68
C CYS A 64 -14.32 -8.50 8.03
N ARG A 65 -14.15 -9.36 9.04
CA ARG A 65 -15.18 -10.31 9.47
C ARG A 65 -16.43 -9.61 10.04
N GLN A 66 -16.24 -8.56 10.83
CA GLN A 66 -17.35 -7.83 11.47
C GLN A 66 -18.36 -7.26 10.46
N MET A 67 -17.98 -7.11 9.20
CA MET A 67 -18.82 -6.56 8.14
C MET A 67 -19.61 -7.60 7.35
N ILE A 68 -19.17 -8.87 7.31
CA ILE A 68 -19.84 -9.94 6.54
C ILE A 68 -21.08 -10.48 7.28
N ASN A 69 -21.15 -10.28 8.60
CA ASN A 69 -22.25 -10.78 9.45
C ASN A 69 -23.61 -10.09 9.21
N THR A 70 -23.68 -9.00 8.44
CA THR A 70 -24.96 -8.30 8.19
C THR A 70 -25.76 -8.87 7.02
N LYS A 71 -25.15 -9.59 6.06
CA LYS A 71 -25.87 -10.30 4.98
C LYS A 71 -25.08 -11.53 4.46
N ARG A 72 -25.43 -12.72 4.99
CA ARG A 72 -25.00 -14.07 4.57
C ARG A 72 -23.50 -14.40 4.75
N GLU A 73 -23.25 -15.46 5.53
CA GLU A 73 -21.95 -16.05 5.89
C GLU A 73 -21.09 -16.62 4.73
N GLN A 74 -21.41 -16.34 3.46
CA GLN A 74 -21.08 -17.28 2.39
C GLN A 74 -19.75 -17.09 1.63
N HIS A 75 -18.94 -16.06 1.87
CA HIS A 75 -17.64 -15.96 1.16
C HIS A 75 -16.52 -15.44 2.08
N LEU A 76 -16.00 -16.34 2.93
CA LEU A 76 -14.72 -16.13 3.64
C LEU A 76 -13.51 -16.47 2.76
N ASP A 77 -13.74 -17.15 1.64
CA ASP A 77 -12.69 -17.51 0.71
C ASP A 77 -12.40 -16.33 -0.22
N VAL A 78 -11.12 -16.02 -0.35
CA VAL A 78 -10.59 -14.90 -1.13
C VAL A 78 -9.60 -15.43 -2.14
N LYS A 79 -9.48 -14.73 -3.27
CA LYS A 79 -8.46 -15.07 -4.27
C LYS A 79 -7.07 -14.72 -3.74
N ALA A 80 -6.17 -15.67 -3.83
CA ALA A 80 -4.76 -15.49 -3.56
C ALA A 80 -3.92 -16.01 -4.73
N ILE A 81 -2.75 -15.44 -4.89
CA ILE A 81 -1.73 -15.83 -5.86
C ILE A 81 -0.59 -16.48 -5.07
N ASP A 82 -0.17 -17.68 -5.47
CA ASP A 82 1.13 -18.21 -5.05
C ASP A 82 2.22 -17.53 -5.88
N CYS A 83 3.10 -16.78 -5.24
CA CYS A 83 4.08 -15.94 -5.94
C CYS A 83 5.23 -16.74 -6.54
N LEU A 84 5.37 -18.02 -6.19
CA LEU A 84 6.42 -18.89 -6.73
C LEU A 84 6.10 -19.34 -8.17
N ASP A 85 4.84 -19.68 -8.46
CA ASP A 85 4.38 -20.15 -9.78
C ASP A 85 3.36 -19.22 -10.44
N TRP A 86 2.90 -18.18 -9.74
CA TRP A 86 1.87 -17.23 -10.16
C TRP A 86 0.50 -17.85 -10.40
N CYS A 87 0.23 -19.03 -9.84
CA CYS A 87 -1.07 -19.66 -9.90
C CYS A 87 -2.06 -18.99 -8.93
N GLU A 88 -3.29 -18.81 -9.40
CA GLU A 88 -4.39 -18.30 -8.60
C GLU A 88 -5.15 -19.45 -7.93
N GLY A 89 -5.46 -19.27 -6.65
CA GLY A 89 -6.30 -20.17 -5.88
C GLY A 89 -7.20 -19.42 -4.92
N GLU A 90 -8.08 -20.15 -4.25
CA GLU A 90 -8.92 -19.62 -3.18
C GLU A 90 -8.36 -20.05 -1.83
N ILE A 91 -8.41 -19.14 -0.86
CA ILE A 91 -7.99 -19.41 0.52
C ILE A 91 -8.94 -18.72 1.48
N ASN A 92 -9.27 -19.40 2.56
CA ASN A 92 -10.01 -18.79 3.64
C ASN A 92 -9.21 -17.62 4.24
N ILE A 93 -9.83 -16.44 4.34
CA ILE A 93 -9.13 -15.22 4.77
C ILE A 93 -8.51 -15.36 6.18
N HIS A 94 -9.13 -16.12 7.09
CA HIS A 94 -8.55 -16.39 8.41
C HIS A 94 -7.29 -17.25 8.31
N GLN A 95 -7.31 -18.27 7.45
CA GLN A 95 -6.14 -19.11 7.18
C GLN A 95 -5.03 -18.29 6.52
N PHE A 96 -5.37 -17.37 5.62
CA PHE A 96 -4.39 -16.47 5.01
C PHE A 96 -3.68 -15.61 6.05
N PHE A 97 -4.41 -14.90 6.93
CA PHE A 97 -3.78 -14.04 7.95
C PHE A 97 -3.07 -14.84 9.05
N THR A 98 -3.54 -16.05 9.35
CA THR A 98 -2.83 -16.97 10.26
C THR A 98 -1.49 -17.40 9.64
N GLY A 99 -1.50 -17.78 8.36
CA GLY A 99 -0.29 -18.15 7.61
C GLY A 99 0.67 -16.98 7.42
N TYR A 100 0.16 -15.75 7.26
CA TYR A 100 0.97 -14.53 7.22
C TYR A 100 1.81 -14.38 8.50
N THR A 101 1.20 -14.65 9.65
CA THR A 101 1.83 -14.44 10.96
C THR A 101 2.74 -15.61 11.37
N LYS A 102 2.32 -16.84 11.08
CA LYS A 102 2.97 -18.06 11.58
C LYS A 102 3.83 -18.78 10.52
N GLY A 103 3.79 -18.33 9.27
CA GLY A 103 4.28 -19.08 8.13
C GLY A 103 3.32 -20.17 7.68
N ARG A 104 3.45 -20.58 6.43
CA ARG A 104 2.71 -21.68 5.80
C ARG A 104 3.64 -22.43 4.86
N LYS A 105 3.42 -23.73 4.70
CA LYS A 105 4.19 -24.58 3.79
C LYS A 105 3.29 -25.23 2.76
N ASP A 106 3.84 -25.49 1.58
CA ASP A 106 3.18 -26.20 0.50
C ASP A 106 3.21 -27.73 0.74
N TRP A 107 2.71 -28.50 -0.23
CA TRP A 107 2.71 -29.97 -0.19
C TRP A 107 4.12 -30.59 -0.24
N LEU A 108 5.15 -29.85 -0.65
CA LEU A 108 6.56 -30.24 -0.63
C LEU A 108 7.26 -29.78 0.64
N ASN A 109 6.53 -29.29 1.65
CA ASN A 109 7.07 -28.75 2.92
C ASN A 109 7.98 -27.52 2.70
N TRP A 110 7.78 -26.80 1.59
CA TRP A 110 8.49 -25.59 1.22
C TRP A 110 7.69 -24.34 1.65
N PRO A 111 8.33 -23.24 2.10
CA PRO A 111 7.61 -22.04 2.50
C PRO A 111 6.78 -21.43 1.36
N GLN A 112 5.48 -21.21 1.57
CA GLN A 112 4.62 -20.56 0.58
C GLN A 112 4.77 -19.03 0.64
N ILE A 113 4.64 -18.38 -0.51
CA ILE A 113 4.56 -16.92 -0.62
C ILE A 113 3.21 -16.56 -1.24
N LEU A 114 2.21 -16.31 -0.41
CA LEU A 114 0.87 -15.98 -0.89
C LEU A 114 0.64 -14.47 -0.92
N LYS A 115 -0.03 -13.99 -1.96
CA LYS A 115 -0.50 -12.60 -2.10
C LYS A 115 -2.01 -12.57 -2.27
N LEU A 116 -2.70 -11.72 -1.52
CA LEU A 116 -4.13 -11.48 -1.78
C LEU A 116 -4.31 -10.71 -3.07
N LYS A 117 -5.24 -11.18 -3.90
CA LYS A 117 -5.60 -10.53 -5.17
C LYS A 117 -6.82 -9.65 -4.96
N ASP A 118 -6.69 -8.37 -5.34
CA ASP A 118 -7.77 -7.38 -5.35
C ASP A 118 -8.60 -7.35 -4.06
N TRP A 119 -7.92 -7.41 -2.90
CA TRP A 119 -8.58 -7.53 -1.61
C TRP A 119 -8.17 -6.43 -0.62
N PRO A 120 -9.13 -5.72 -0.01
CA PRO A 120 -10.52 -5.62 -0.45
C PRO A 120 -10.60 -5.11 -1.91
N PRO A 121 -11.67 -5.41 -2.65
CA PRO A 121 -11.87 -4.79 -3.97
C PRO A 121 -11.74 -3.28 -3.83
N SER A 122 -10.97 -2.63 -4.70
CA SER A 122 -10.54 -1.23 -4.53
C SER A 122 -11.71 -0.25 -4.36
N ASN A 123 -12.80 -0.48 -5.09
CA ASN A 123 -14.05 0.26 -5.00
C ASN A 123 -14.81 0.08 -3.67
N LEU A 124 -14.39 -0.87 -2.83
CA LEU A 124 -15.05 -1.23 -1.58
C LEU A 124 -14.13 -1.02 -0.37
N PHE A 125 -12.92 -0.45 -0.50
CA PHE A 125 -12.02 -0.29 0.65
C PHE A 125 -12.63 0.63 1.72
N GLU A 126 -13.13 1.80 1.32
CA GLU A 126 -13.78 2.74 2.23
C GLU A 126 -15.04 2.14 2.86
N GLU A 127 -15.83 1.40 2.08
CA GLU A 127 -17.03 0.72 2.58
C GLU A 127 -16.66 -0.41 3.56
N ARG A 128 -15.67 -1.24 3.23
CA ARG A 128 -15.30 -2.46 3.98
C ARG A 128 -14.34 -2.22 5.14
N LEU A 129 -13.63 -1.09 5.14
CA LEU A 129 -12.62 -0.77 6.12
C LEU A 129 -12.61 0.75 6.40
N PRO A 130 -13.76 1.36 6.81
CA PRO A 130 -13.89 2.81 6.89
C PRO A 130 -12.92 3.45 7.90
N ARG A 131 -12.67 2.81 9.04
CA ARG A 131 -11.74 3.30 10.07
C ARG A 131 -10.29 3.29 9.56
N HIS A 132 -9.89 2.21 8.90
CA HIS A 132 -8.56 2.06 8.29
C HIS A 132 -8.39 2.98 7.08
N CYS A 133 -9.45 3.21 6.29
CA CYS A 133 -9.45 4.19 5.21
C CYS A 133 -9.21 5.61 5.73
N ALA A 134 -9.98 6.03 6.74
CA ALA A 134 -9.78 7.33 7.38
C ALA A 134 -8.38 7.47 7.96
N GLU A 135 -7.86 6.43 8.62
CA GLU A 135 -6.50 6.46 9.16
C GLU A 135 -5.45 6.55 8.05
N PHE A 136 -5.57 5.74 7.01
CA PHE A 136 -4.65 5.76 5.87
C PHE A 136 -4.62 7.14 5.20
N ILE A 137 -5.78 7.73 4.89
CA ILE A 137 -5.88 9.08 4.32
C ILE A 137 -5.27 10.12 5.27
N SER A 138 -5.50 9.99 6.58
CA SER A 138 -4.89 10.88 7.57
C SER A 138 -3.36 10.81 7.57
N SER A 139 -2.79 9.62 7.33
CA SER A 139 -1.35 9.35 7.31
C SER A 139 -0.61 9.87 6.07
N LEU A 140 -1.34 10.20 4.99
CA LEU A 140 -0.71 10.57 3.73
C LEU A 140 0.11 11.87 3.89
N PRO A 141 1.41 11.86 3.54
CA PRO A 141 2.25 13.06 3.58
C PRO A 141 1.98 13.96 2.36
N PHE A 142 2.39 15.22 2.43
CA PHE A 142 2.22 16.19 1.33
C PHE A 142 0.78 16.24 0.80
N LYS A 143 -0.17 16.50 1.72
CA LYS A 143 -1.62 16.44 1.50
C LYS A 143 -2.10 17.36 0.39
N GLU A 144 -1.36 18.40 0.03
CA GLU A 144 -1.60 19.22 -1.14
C GLU A 144 -1.70 18.36 -2.41
N TYR A 145 -0.87 17.30 -2.52
CA TYR A 145 -0.87 16.35 -3.63
C TYR A 145 -1.64 15.06 -3.33
N THR A 146 -1.53 14.53 -2.12
CA THR A 146 -1.98 13.16 -1.82
C THR A 146 -3.38 13.08 -1.23
N ASP A 147 -3.95 14.19 -0.74
CA ASP A 147 -5.28 14.15 -0.14
C ASP A 147 -6.36 13.94 -1.24
N PRO A 148 -7.18 12.88 -1.14
CA PRO A 148 -8.20 12.54 -2.14
C PRO A 148 -9.44 13.44 -2.11
N HIS A 149 -9.59 14.28 -1.10
CA HIS A 149 -10.81 15.08 -0.89
C HIS A 149 -10.53 16.57 -1.03
N VAL A 150 -9.39 17.04 -0.53
CA VAL A 150 -9.09 18.48 -0.45
C VAL A 150 -7.70 18.85 -1.00
N GLY A 151 -7.00 17.91 -1.62
CA GLY A 151 -5.67 18.14 -2.20
C GLY A 151 -5.69 19.23 -3.27
N SER A 152 -5.13 20.39 -2.96
CA SER A 152 -5.16 21.57 -3.83
C SER A 152 -4.29 21.44 -5.09
N LEU A 153 -3.35 20.51 -5.11
CA LEU A 153 -2.47 20.16 -6.24
C LEU A 153 -2.78 18.76 -6.81
N ASN A 154 -3.79 18.08 -6.25
CA ASN A 154 -4.32 16.83 -6.77
C ASN A 154 -5.37 17.10 -7.86
N LEU A 155 -5.01 16.91 -9.12
CA LEU A 155 -5.92 17.08 -10.25
C LEU A 155 -7.15 16.18 -10.15
N ALA A 156 -7.04 14.99 -9.55
CA ALA A 156 -8.15 14.04 -9.45
C ALA A 156 -9.34 14.60 -8.66
N VAL A 157 -9.06 15.49 -7.70
CA VAL A 157 -10.07 16.20 -6.90
C VAL A 157 -10.77 17.29 -7.72
N LYS A 158 -10.05 17.91 -8.65
CA LYS A 158 -10.53 19.02 -9.48
C LYS A 158 -11.28 18.59 -10.75
N LEU A 159 -11.16 17.32 -11.15
CA LEU A 159 -11.84 16.82 -12.35
C LEU A 159 -13.38 16.82 -12.15
N PRO A 160 -14.16 17.28 -13.14
CA PRO A 160 -15.61 17.18 -13.13
C PRO A 160 -16.11 15.76 -12.87
N LYS A 161 -17.28 15.62 -12.24
CA LYS A 161 -17.88 14.30 -11.96
C LYS A 161 -18.18 13.48 -13.22
N SER A 162 -18.35 14.13 -14.37
CA SER A 162 -18.57 13.49 -15.67
C SER A 162 -17.31 12.88 -16.29
N CYS A 163 -16.12 13.23 -15.78
CA CYS A 163 -14.87 12.63 -16.26
C CYS A 163 -14.68 11.24 -15.65
N ILE A 164 -14.22 10.29 -16.47
CA ILE A 164 -13.76 9.00 -15.98
C ILE A 164 -12.50 9.26 -15.15
N LYS A 165 -12.64 9.17 -13.83
CA LYS A 165 -11.49 9.19 -12.94
C LYS A 165 -10.80 7.82 -13.06
N PRO A 166 -9.45 7.77 -13.11
CA PRO A 166 -8.75 6.51 -12.91
C PRO A 166 -9.18 5.90 -11.56
N ASP A 167 -8.94 4.61 -11.34
CA ASP A 167 -9.16 4.01 -10.02
C ASP A 167 -8.17 4.61 -9.02
N MET A 168 -8.61 5.68 -8.35
CA MET A 168 -7.82 6.45 -7.38
C MET A 168 -8.08 5.98 -5.94
N GLY A 169 -8.83 4.90 -5.71
CA GLY A 169 -9.06 4.40 -4.36
C GLY A 169 -7.77 3.88 -3.72
N PRO A 170 -7.67 3.86 -2.37
CA PRO A 170 -6.61 3.11 -1.72
C PRO A 170 -6.67 1.64 -2.16
N LYS A 171 -5.53 1.13 -2.64
CA LYS A 171 -5.32 -0.27 -2.98
C LYS A 171 -4.44 -0.93 -1.94
N THR A 172 -4.89 -2.07 -1.44
CA THR A 172 -4.16 -2.92 -0.51
C THR A 172 -3.29 -3.92 -1.27
N TYR A 173 -2.05 -4.03 -0.81
CA TYR A 173 -1.10 -5.03 -1.24
C TYR A 173 -0.67 -5.84 -0.02
N ILE A 174 -1.28 -7.00 0.14
CA ILE A 174 -1.07 -7.91 1.27
C ILE A 174 -0.43 -9.18 0.72
N ALA A 175 0.83 -9.40 1.03
CA ALA A 175 1.58 -10.57 0.59
C ALA A 175 2.55 -11.04 1.65
N TYR A 176 2.78 -12.35 1.70
CA TYR A 176 3.78 -12.94 2.59
C TYR A 176 5.18 -12.46 2.20
N GLY A 177 6.11 -12.54 3.13
CA GLY A 177 7.51 -12.23 2.88
C GLY A 177 8.41 -13.00 3.85
N PHE A 178 9.65 -13.22 3.41
CA PHE A 178 10.69 -13.84 4.23
C PHE A 178 11.85 -12.87 4.39
N PRO A 179 12.51 -12.81 5.57
CA PRO A 179 13.68 -11.96 5.77
C PRO A 179 14.85 -12.35 4.88
N GLN A 180 14.95 -13.64 4.54
CA GLN A 180 15.95 -14.17 3.62
C GLN A 180 15.36 -14.31 2.23
N GLU A 181 16.16 -13.98 1.21
CA GLU A 181 15.89 -14.39 -0.16
C GLU A 181 16.03 -15.91 -0.25
N LEU A 182 15.00 -16.57 -0.79
CA LEU A 182 14.96 -18.01 -0.96
C LEU A 182 15.49 -18.45 -2.34
N GLY A 183 15.74 -17.50 -3.24
CA GLY A 183 16.46 -17.69 -4.51
C GLY A 183 15.62 -18.32 -5.63
N ARG A 184 14.29 -18.40 -5.47
CA ARG A 184 13.37 -18.99 -6.46
C ARG A 184 12.47 -17.97 -7.17
N GLY A 185 12.78 -16.69 -7.00
CA GLY A 185 11.94 -15.60 -7.51
C GLY A 185 10.89 -15.17 -6.48
N ASP A 186 11.34 -14.81 -5.27
CA ASP A 186 10.51 -14.50 -4.11
C ASP A 186 9.81 -13.13 -4.17
N SER A 187 9.67 -12.58 -5.39
CA SER A 187 9.02 -11.29 -5.59
C SER A 187 7.51 -11.42 -5.59
N VAL A 188 6.86 -10.63 -4.74
CA VAL A 188 5.39 -10.56 -4.65
C VAL A 188 4.77 -9.58 -5.65
N THR A 189 5.61 -8.81 -6.37
CA THR A 189 5.17 -7.82 -7.35
C THR A 189 6.15 -7.80 -8.51
N LYS A 190 5.67 -8.13 -9.71
CA LYS A 190 6.47 -8.03 -10.94
C LYS A 190 6.78 -6.57 -11.26
N LEU A 191 7.90 -6.35 -11.94
CA LEU A 191 8.25 -5.05 -12.47
C LEU A 191 7.13 -4.55 -13.40
N HIS A 192 6.64 -3.35 -13.13
CA HIS A 192 5.61 -2.67 -13.94
C HIS A 192 5.75 -1.15 -13.77
N CYS A 193 5.01 -0.40 -14.58
CA CYS A 193 4.90 1.05 -14.48
C CYS A 193 3.42 1.43 -14.37
N ASP A 194 3.12 2.32 -13.44
CA ASP A 194 1.79 2.92 -13.34
C ASP A 194 1.69 4.16 -14.25
N MET A 195 0.50 4.39 -14.80
CA MET A 195 0.21 5.58 -15.63
C MET A 195 -0.08 6.84 -14.82
N SER A 196 -0.12 6.74 -13.49
CA SER A 196 -0.46 7.80 -12.54
C SER A 196 0.61 7.90 -11.47
N ASP A 197 0.67 9.06 -10.82
CA ASP A 197 1.48 9.22 -9.61
C ASP A 197 0.93 8.33 -8.50
N ALA A 198 1.80 7.84 -7.62
CA ALA A 198 1.41 6.97 -6.52
C ALA A 198 2.15 7.31 -5.23
N VAL A 199 1.45 7.19 -4.11
CA VAL A 199 2.03 7.17 -2.76
C VAL A 199 1.75 5.80 -2.15
N CYS A 200 2.79 5.13 -1.68
CA CYS A 200 2.69 3.84 -1.02
C CYS A 200 3.12 3.96 0.45
N SER A 201 2.23 3.60 1.37
CA SER A 201 2.53 3.47 2.79
C SER A 201 2.82 2.00 3.10
N VAL A 202 3.89 1.75 3.85
CA VAL A 202 4.29 0.40 4.28
C VAL A 202 4.17 0.35 5.80
N SER A 203 3.26 -0.50 6.29
CA SER A 203 3.07 -0.82 7.71
C SER A 203 3.28 -2.33 7.93
N PHE A 204 2.32 -3.04 8.53
CA PHE A 204 2.25 -4.49 8.44
C PHE A 204 1.93 -4.97 7.02
N PHE A 205 1.29 -4.12 6.23
CA PHE A 205 0.95 -4.34 4.83
C PHE A 205 1.30 -3.10 4.01
N SER A 206 1.27 -3.22 2.68
CA SER A 206 1.43 -2.05 1.81
C SER A 206 0.06 -1.53 1.36
N LEU A 207 -0.12 -0.21 1.40
CA LEU A 207 -1.30 0.49 0.88
C LEU A 207 -0.84 1.56 -0.10
N ALA A 208 -1.36 1.54 -1.32
CA ALA A 208 -1.07 2.55 -2.32
C ALA A 208 -2.30 3.43 -2.59
N TYR A 209 -2.06 4.72 -2.78
CA TYR A 209 -3.04 5.67 -3.29
C TYR A 209 -2.50 6.30 -4.57
N TYR A 210 -3.34 6.37 -5.59
CA TYR A 210 -2.97 6.90 -6.90
C TYR A 210 -3.55 8.30 -7.06
N PHE A 211 -2.72 9.23 -7.52
CA PHE A 211 -3.08 10.62 -7.72
C PHE A 211 -2.57 11.15 -9.07
N ARG A 212 -2.98 12.36 -9.44
CA ARG A 212 -2.43 13.07 -10.59
C ARG A 212 -2.05 14.48 -10.19
N ARG A 213 -0.81 14.87 -10.49
CA ARG A 213 -0.29 16.21 -10.18
C ARG A 213 -0.68 17.28 -11.22
N THR A 214 -0.83 18.53 -10.76
CA THR A 214 -0.70 19.71 -11.62
C THR A 214 0.78 20.00 -11.92
N PHE A 215 1.08 20.46 -13.13
CA PHE A 215 2.36 21.11 -13.45
C PHE A 215 2.49 22.45 -12.73
#